data_AF-A0A0C5BAV7-F1
#
_entry.id   AF-A0A0C5BAV7-F1
#
_cell.length_a   1.000
_cell.length_b   1.000
_cell.length_c   1.000
_cell.angle_alpha   90.00
_cell.angle_beta   90.00
_cell.angle_gamma   90.00
#
_symmetry.space_group_name_H-M   'P 1'
#
loop_
_entity.id
_entity.type
_entity.pdbx_description
1 polymer ?
#
loop_
_entity_poly.entity_id
_entity_poly.type
_entity_poly.pdbx_seq_one_letter_code
_entity_poly.pdbx_strand_id
1 'polypeptide(L)'
;MKVVAAVLLVALAGLSAQQDPDDQARIQKIRKYREECIAETQVDPVLIDRADNGDFTDDPKLKCFSKCFYQKAGFVAENGDLLLDVIKAKIPKETDREKALGIIDKCKDLKGADSCETVYLVHKCYFERSYLDKKEQN
;
A
#
# COMPACT_ATOMS: atom_id res chain seq x y z
N MET A 1 -12.46 15.61 -55.36
CA MET A 1 -13.37 14.60 -54.78
C MET A 1 -13.23 14.73 -53.26
N LYS A 2 -13.96 15.60 -52.55
CA LYS A 2 -15.38 15.50 -52.15
C LYS A 2 -15.72 14.12 -51.60
N VAL A 3 -15.46 13.86 -50.31
CA VAL A 3 -16.40 13.15 -49.42
C VAL A 3 -16.17 13.64 -47.97
N VAL A 4 -17.00 14.60 -47.52
CA VAL A 4 -17.99 14.47 -46.42
C VAL A 4 -17.35 14.73 -45.05
N ALA A 5 -17.36 16.00 -44.63
CA ALA A 5 -18.41 16.60 -43.80
C ALA A 5 -18.12 16.33 -42.31
N ALA A 6 -17.81 17.44 -41.63
CA ALA A 6 -17.71 17.52 -40.19
C ALA A 6 -18.96 16.93 -39.53
N VAL A 7 -18.82 15.76 -38.92
CA VAL A 7 -19.77 15.27 -37.93
C VAL A 7 -19.26 15.75 -36.58
N LEU A 8 -19.66 16.97 -36.24
CA LEU A 8 -19.80 17.40 -34.86
C LEU A 8 -20.88 16.54 -34.21
N LEU A 9 -20.47 15.48 -33.52
CA LEU A 9 -21.22 14.89 -32.40
C LEU A 9 -20.32 15.01 -31.17
N VAL A 10 -20.44 16.17 -30.53
CA VAL A 10 -19.98 16.39 -29.15
C VAL A 10 -20.84 15.54 -28.21
N ALA A 11 -20.21 15.08 -27.13
CA ALA A 11 -20.77 14.46 -25.92
C ALA A 11 -20.88 12.92 -25.94
N LEU A 12 -19.78 12.27 -25.54
CA LEU A 12 -19.61 11.91 -24.13
C LEU A 12 -18.16 12.20 -23.75
N ALA A 13 -17.94 13.36 -23.14
CA ALA A 13 -16.79 13.57 -22.28
C ALA A 13 -16.96 12.64 -21.07
N GLY A 14 -16.76 11.34 -21.27
CA GLY A 14 -16.40 10.47 -20.18
C GLY A 14 -15.00 10.87 -19.79
N LEU A 15 -14.87 11.60 -18.67
CA LEU A 15 -13.65 11.69 -17.89
C LEU A 15 -13.23 10.26 -17.49
N SER A 16 -12.69 9.49 -18.42
CA SER A 16 -11.79 8.41 -18.05
C SER A 16 -10.43 9.06 -18.13
N ALA A 17 -9.92 9.47 -16.98
CA ALA A 17 -8.49 9.72 -16.81
C ALA A 17 -7.78 8.57 -17.54
N GLN A 18 -6.94 8.87 -18.53
CA GLN A 18 -6.11 7.86 -19.18
C GLN A 18 -5.20 7.28 -18.10
N GLN A 19 -5.65 6.22 -17.42
CA GLN A 19 -4.85 5.53 -16.41
C GLN A 19 -3.77 4.75 -17.15
N ASP A 20 -2.53 4.99 -16.76
CA ASP A 20 -1.37 4.28 -17.29
C ASP A 20 -1.59 2.75 -17.17
N PRO A 21 -1.37 1.95 -18.23
CA PRO A 21 -1.43 0.49 -18.16
C PRO A 21 -0.62 -0.10 -16.98
N ASP A 22 0.50 0.52 -16.61
CA ASP A 22 1.33 0.10 -15.48
C ASP A 22 0.62 0.31 -14.14
N ASP A 23 -0.17 1.37 -14.00
CA ASP A 23 -0.97 1.63 -12.80
C ASP A 23 -2.10 0.62 -12.65
N GLN A 24 -2.76 0.24 -13.75
CA GLN A 24 -3.79 -0.80 -13.73
C GLN A 24 -3.23 -2.13 -13.24
N ALA A 25 -2.08 -2.55 -13.78
CA ALA A 25 -1.45 -3.80 -13.37
C ALA A 25 -1.08 -3.82 -11.88
N ARG A 26 -0.63 -2.68 -11.34
CA ARG A 26 -0.33 -2.53 -9.90
C ARG A 26 -1.58 -2.64 -9.03
N ILE A 27 -2.66 -1.95 -9.40
CA ILE A 27 -3.94 -2.00 -8.68
C ILE A 27 -4.47 -3.44 -8.64
N GLN A 28 -4.39 -4.16 -9.76
CA GLN A 28 -4.84 -5.56 -9.82
C GLN A 28 -4.02 -6.46 -8.88
N LYS A 29 -2.70 -6.28 -8.80
CA LYS A 29 -1.86 -7.03 -7.86
C LYS A 29 -2.22 -6.74 -6.40
N ILE A 30 -2.42 -5.47 -6.04
CA ILE A 30 -2.82 -5.07 -4.67
C ILE A 30 -4.14 -5.74 -4.28
N ARG A 31 -5.15 -5.70 -5.18
CA ARG A 31 -6.44 -6.35 -4.95
C ARG A 31 -6.30 -7.85 -4.77
N LYS A 32 -5.56 -8.50 -5.67
CA LYS A 32 -5.30 -9.94 -5.59
C LYS A 32 -4.63 -10.33 -4.27
N TYR A 33 -3.57 -9.62 -3.87
CA TYR A 33 -2.89 -9.92 -2.60
C TYR A 33 -3.80 -9.71 -1.39
N ARG A 34 -4.63 -8.67 -1.40
CA ARG A 34 -5.64 -8.44 -0.37
C ARG A 34 -6.63 -9.61 -0.28
N GLU A 35 -7.22 -10.01 -1.40
CA GLU A 35 -8.19 -11.12 -1.45
C GLU A 35 -7.58 -12.44 -0.96
N GLU A 36 -6.37 -12.78 -1.43
CA GLU A 36 -5.65 -13.98 -0.98
C GLU A 36 -5.35 -13.96 0.52
N CYS A 37 -4.91 -12.81 1.05
CA CYS A 37 -4.57 -12.71 2.48
C CYS A 37 -5.81 -12.65 3.38
N ILE A 38 -6.95 -12.13 2.91
CA ILE A 38 -8.23 -12.26 3.62
C ILE A 38 -8.61 -13.74 3.73
N ALA A 39 -8.52 -14.48 2.62
CA ALA A 39 -8.82 -15.91 2.61
C ALA A 39 -7.86 -16.72 3.49
N GLU A 40 -6.57 -16.39 3.51
CA GLU A 40 -5.57 -17.09 4.32
C GLU A 40 -5.74 -16.84 5.82
N THR A 41 -5.97 -15.58 6.22
CA THR A 41 -5.98 -15.17 7.63
C THR A 41 -7.36 -15.15 8.26
N GLN A 42 -8.42 -15.20 7.44
CA GLN A 42 -9.81 -15.10 7.87
C GLN A 42 -10.09 -13.81 8.68
N VAL A 43 -9.34 -12.75 8.41
CA VAL A 43 -9.53 -11.42 9.00
C VAL A 43 -10.85 -10.82 8.54
N ASP A 44 -11.51 -10.08 9.41
CA ASP A 44 -12.68 -9.27 9.04
C ASP A 44 -12.24 -8.12 8.11
N PRO A 45 -12.75 -8.03 6.87
CA PRO A 45 -12.40 -6.95 5.94
C PRO A 45 -12.60 -5.54 6.52
N VAL A 46 -13.55 -5.36 7.43
CA VAL A 46 -13.81 -4.07 8.09
C VAL A 46 -12.58 -3.60 8.88
N LEU A 47 -11.82 -4.52 9.48
CA LEU A 47 -10.60 -4.18 10.21
C LEU A 47 -9.47 -3.71 9.28
N ILE A 48 -9.42 -4.26 8.07
CA ILE A 48 -8.47 -3.80 7.05
C ILE A 48 -8.85 -2.39 6.58
N ASP A 49 -10.13 -2.18 6.27
CA ASP A 49 -10.62 -0.86 5.83
C ASP A 49 -10.39 0.20 6.91
N ARG A 50 -10.57 -0.12 8.19
CA ARG A 50 -10.22 0.76 9.30
C ARG A 50 -8.72 1.06 9.36
N ALA A 51 -7.86 0.05 9.21
CA ALA A 51 -6.41 0.24 9.18
C ALA A 51 -5.93 1.09 7.99
N ASP A 52 -6.52 0.91 6.81
CA ASP A 52 -6.26 1.76 5.63
C ASP A 52 -6.56 3.24 5.89
N ASN A 53 -7.48 3.52 6.82
CA ASN A 53 -7.86 4.86 7.27
C ASN A 53 -7.13 5.29 8.56
N GLY A 54 -6.15 4.52 9.03
CA GLY A 54 -5.32 4.86 10.18
C GLY A 54 -5.80 4.35 11.53
N ASP A 55 -6.90 3.60 11.57
CA ASP A 55 -7.40 2.96 12.77
C ASP A 55 -6.85 1.52 12.88
N PHE A 56 -5.68 1.41 13.50
CA PHE A 56 -4.96 0.17 13.73
C PHE A 56 -5.47 -0.53 14.99
N THR A 57 -6.50 -1.35 14.82
CA THR A 57 -7.06 -2.20 15.89
C THR A 57 -6.11 -3.36 16.23
N ASP A 58 -6.02 -3.69 17.52
CA ASP A 58 -5.23 -4.82 18.01
C ASP A 58 -5.97 -6.15 17.80
N ASP A 59 -5.86 -6.70 16.59
CA ASP A 59 -6.46 -7.99 16.21
C ASP A 59 -5.39 -8.95 15.65
N PRO A 60 -5.28 -10.19 16.17
CA PRO A 60 -4.28 -11.15 15.71
C PRO A 60 -4.36 -11.48 14.21
N LYS A 61 -5.56 -11.53 13.64
CA LYS A 61 -5.73 -11.84 12.21
C LYS A 61 -5.34 -10.66 11.34
N LEU A 62 -5.64 -9.43 11.77
CA LEU A 62 -5.17 -8.21 11.10
C LEU A 62 -3.64 -8.11 11.11
N LYS A 63 -3.01 -8.48 12.22
CA LYS A 63 -1.53 -8.56 12.30
C LYS A 63 -0.98 -9.52 11.26
N CYS A 64 -1.53 -10.73 11.18
CA CYS A 64 -1.08 -11.71 10.20
C CYS A 64 -1.45 -11.34 8.76
N PHE A 65 -2.57 -10.62 8.55
CA PHE A 65 -2.92 -10.08 7.24
C PHE A 65 -1.83 -9.12 6.73
N SER A 66 -1.33 -8.24 7.60
CA SER A 66 -0.24 -7.32 7.26
C SER A 66 1.01 -8.09 6.81
N LYS A 67 1.41 -9.12 7.56
CA LYS A 67 2.53 -10.01 7.18
C LYS A 67 2.29 -10.65 5.81
N CYS A 68 1.16 -11.32 5.61
CA CYS A 68 0.83 -11.98 4.35
C CYS A 68 0.88 -11.00 3.16
N PHE A 69 0.29 -9.81 3.32
CA PHE A 69 0.24 -8.82 2.25
C PHE A 69 1.64 -8.34 1.86
N TYR A 70 2.46 -7.97 2.84
CA TYR A 70 3.82 -7.48 2.59
C TYR A 70 4.77 -8.58 2.10
N GLN A 71 4.53 -9.84 2.45
CA GLN A 71 5.25 -10.97 1.87
C GLN A 71 4.93 -11.15 0.39
N LYS A 72 3.65 -11.17 0.01
CA LYS A 72 3.24 -11.29 -1.40
C LYS A 72 3.70 -10.10 -2.24
N ALA A 73 3.76 -8.91 -1.63
CA ALA A 73 4.29 -7.71 -2.27
C ALA A 73 5.82 -7.71 -2.38
N GLY A 74 6.52 -8.65 -1.75
CA GLY A 74 7.98 -8.81 -1.83
C GLY A 74 8.78 -7.87 -0.92
N PHE A 75 8.16 -7.36 0.14
CA PHE A 75 8.81 -6.47 1.10
C PHE A 75 9.22 -7.17 2.40
N VAL A 76 8.69 -8.37 2.63
CA VAL A 76 8.92 -9.16 3.84
C VAL A 76 9.27 -10.59 3.43
N ALA A 77 10.26 -11.18 4.08
CA ALA A 77 10.63 -12.59 3.91
C ALA A 77 9.66 -13.52 4.65
N GLU A 78 9.70 -14.83 4.38
CA GLU A 78 8.77 -15.81 4.97
C GLU A 78 8.77 -15.81 6.51
N ASN A 79 9.96 -15.61 7.10
CA ASN A 79 10.18 -15.53 8.54
C ASN A 79 9.71 -14.21 9.19
N GLY A 80 9.27 -13.22 8.40
CA GLY A 80 8.84 -11.90 8.88
C GLY A 80 9.91 -10.81 8.84
N ASP A 81 11.11 -11.09 8.33
CA ASP A 81 12.16 -10.09 8.21
C ASP A 81 11.87 -9.09 7.09
N LEU A 82 12.10 -7.80 7.36
CA LEU A 82 11.95 -6.74 6.36
C LEU A 82 13.07 -6.81 5.32
N LEU A 83 12.71 -6.79 4.04
CA LEU A 83 13.65 -6.69 2.93
C LEU A 83 14.00 -5.22 2.68
N LEU A 84 14.78 -4.62 3.59
CA LEU A 84 15.03 -3.18 3.62
C LEU A 84 15.59 -2.61 2.32
N ASP A 85 16.46 -3.33 1.61
CA ASP A 85 17.00 -2.87 0.32
C ASP A 85 15.91 -2.77 -0.75
N VAL A 86 14.97 -3.73 -0.78
CA VAL A 86 13.82 -3.71 -1.69
C VAL A 86 12.88 -2.57 -1.33
N ILE A 87 12.57 -2.38 -0.04
CA ILE A 87 11.72 -1.30 0.45
C ILE A 87 12.31 0.05 0.05
N LYS A 88 13.61 0.27 0.31
CA LYS A 88 14.31 1.53 -0.02
C LYS A 88 14.38 1.78 -1.52
N ALA A 89 14.48 0.74 -2.34
CA ALA A 89 14.50 0.85 -3.80
C ALA A 89 13.11 1.14 -4.40
N LYS A 90 12.04 0.85 -3.67
CA LYS A 90 10.65 1.03 -4.10
C LYS A 90 9.99 2.31 -3.59
N ILE A 91 10.74 3.19 -2.91
CA ILE A 91 10.26 4.53 -2.56
C ILE A 91 9.89 5.29 -3.86
N PRO A 92 8.66 5.81 -3.99
CA PRO A 92 8.24 6.57 -5.17
C PRO A 92 9.11 7.80 -5.39
N LYS A 93 9.32 8.20 -6.65
CA LYS A 93 10.20 9.34 -7.00
C LYS A 93 9.66 10.68 -6.49
N GLU A 94 8.35 10.74 -6.32
CA GLU A 94 7.55 11.88 -5.91
C GLU A 94 7.56 12.05 -4.37
N THR A 95 8.05 11.03 -3.64
CA THR A 95 8.18 11.08 -2.19
C THR A 95 9.52 11.71 -1.81
N ASP A 96 9.52 12.57 -0.78
CA ASP A 96 10.77 13.05 -0.16
C ASP A 96 11.58 11.85 0.35
N ARG A 97 12.66 11.54 -0.37
CA ARG A 97 13.44 10.33 -0.16
C ARG A 97 14.15 10.35 1.18
N GLU A 98 14.65 11.50 1.62
CA GLU A 98 15.37 11.62 2.88
C GLU A 98 14.42 11.38 4.06
N LYS A 99 13.24 12.01 4.02
CA LYS A 99 12.19 11.77 5.04
C LYS A 99 11.75 10.31 5.07
N ALA A 100 11.49 9.71 3.90
CA ALA A 100 11.11 8.30 3.83
C ALA A 100 12.18 7.37 4.42
N LEU A 101 13.46 7.64 4.15
CA LEU A 101 14.57 6.90 4.76
C LEU A 101 14.64 7.10 6.28
N GLY A 102 14.41 8.32 6.77
CA GLY A 102 14.35 8.63 8.19
C GLY A 102 13.20 7.90 8.90
N ILE A 103 12.04 7.76 8.27
CA ILE A 103 10.93 6.95 8.79
C ILE A 103 11.30 5.47 8.84
N ILE A 104 11.90 4.94 7.77
CA ILE A 104 12.38 3.55 7.71
C ILE A 104 13.33 3.28 8.88
N ASP A 105 14.31 4.15 9.09
CA ASP A 105 15.31 3.98 10.14
C ASP A 105 14.70 3.96 11.54
N LYS A 106 13.67 4.80 11.79
CA LYS A 106 12.98 4.89 13.07
C LYS A 106 12.08 3.69 13.40
N CYS A 107 11.62 2.94 12.40
CA CYS A 107 10.64 1.85 12.62
C CYS A 107 11.17 0.45 12.33
N LYS A 108 12.26 0.28 11.54
CA LYS A 108 12.74 -1.03 11.07
C LYS A 108 13.06 -2.04 12.18
N ASP A 109 13.42 -1.54 13.37
CA ASP A 109 13.87 -2.35 14.49
C ASP A 109 12.74 -2.70 15.49
N LEU A 110 11.49 -2.29 15.20
CA LEU A 110 10.34 -2.70 16.00
C LEU A 110 10.18 -4.22 15.96
N LYS A 111 9.88 -4.82 17.12
CA LYS A 111 9.65 -6.26 17.30
C LYS A 111 8.39 -6.48 18.14
N GLY A 112 7.55 -7.40 17.67
CA GLY A 112 6.39 -7.91 18.41
C GLY A 112 6.68 -9.27 19.04
N ALA A 113 5.65 -9.90 19.60
CA ALA A 113 5.72 -11.25 20.14
C ALA A 113 5.99 -12.31 19.06
N ASP A 114 5.59 -12.05 17.82
CA ASP A 114 5.83 -12.90 16.67
C ASP A 114 6.06 -12.11 15.37
N SER A 115 6.25 -12.85 14.27
CA SER A 115 6.46 -12.27 12.93
C SER A 115 5.26 -11.48 12.40
N CYS A 116 4.03 -11.86 12.74
CA CYS A 116 2.82 -11.14 12.32
C CYS A 116 2.76 -9.78 13.02
N GLU A 117 2.94 -9.78 14.34
CA GLU A 117 2.94 -8.57 15.13
C GLU A 117 4.10 -7.64 14.78
N THR A 118 5.29 -8.18 14.53
CA THR A 118 6.46 -7.39 14.10
C THR A 118 6.16 -6.60 12.82
N VAL A 119 5.65 -7.26 11.77
CA VAL A 119 5.35 -6.59 10.50
C VAL A 119 4.23 -5.57 10.67
N TYR A 120 3.20 -5.90 11.45
CA TYR A 120 2.11 -4.99 11.77
C TYR A 120 2.59 -3.72 12.48
N LEU A 121 3.46 -3.85 13.50
CA LEU A 121 4.00 -2.71 14.23
C LEU A 121 4.85 -1.80 13.34
N VAL A 122 5.67 -2.39 12.47
CA VAL A 122 6.46 -1.63 11.48
C VAL A 122 5.51 -0.87 10.53
N HIS A 123 4.49 -1.55 9.99
CA HIS A 123 3.52 -0.93 9.09
C HIS A 123 2.79 0.24 9.75
N LYS A 124 2.28 0.04 10.97
CA LYS A 124 1.62 1.08 11.76
C LYS A 124 2.55 2.27 11.99
N CYS A 125 3.81 2.03 12.37
CA CYS A 125 4.81 3.08 12.57
C CYS A 125 5.09 3.88 11.29
N TYR A 126 5.18 3.22 10.13
CA TYR A 126 5.30 3.92 8.84
C TYR A 126 4.08 4.78 8.54
N PHE A 127 2.88 4.26 8.75
CA PHE A 127 1.64 5.00 8.52
C PHE A 127 1.61 6.25 9.40
N GLU A 128 1.74 6.09 10.72
CA GLU A 128 1.65 7.18 11.69
C GLU A 128 2.68 8.29 11.40
N ARG A 129 3.95 7.92 11.14
CA ARG A 129 4.99 8.92 10.86
C ARG A 129 4.80 9.60 9.51
N SER A 130 4.38 8.87 8.48
CA SER A 130 4.11 9.49 7.17
C SER A 130 2.87 10.40 7.17
N TYR A 131 1.90 10.13 8.06
CA TYR A 131 0.73 10.99 8.26
C TYR A 131 1.07 12.25 9.07
N LEU A 132 1.87 12.13 10.14
CA LEU A 132 2.34 13.26 10.93
C LEU A 132 3.15 14.24 10.06
N ASP A 133 4.03 13.72 9.20
CA ASP A 133 4.83 14.54 8.29
C ASP A 133 3.97 15.37 7.31
N LYS A 134 2.80 14.85 6.89
CA LYS A 134 1.85 15.60 6.05
C LYS A 134 1.13 16.72 6.81
N LYS A 135 0.88 16.51 8.11
CA LYS A 135 0.22 17.52 8.96
C LYS A 135 1.15 18.67 9.31
N GLU A 136 2.44 18.41 9.51
CA GLU A 136 3.44 19.47 9.78
C GLU A 136 3.74 20.35 8.56
N GLN A 137 3.39 19.90 7.35
CA GLN A 137 3.58 20.64 6.10
C GLN A 137 2.34 21.46 5.68
N ASN A 138 1.25 21.38 6.44
CA ASN A 138 -0.01 22.13 6.21
C ASN A 138 -0.23 23.20 7.27
#